data_AF-X1FB74-F1
#
_entry.id   AF-X1FB74-F1
#
_cell.length_a   1.000
_cell.length_b   1.000
_cell.length_c   1.000
_cell.angle_alpha   90.00
_cell.angle_beta   90.00
_cell.angle_gamma   90.00
#
_symmetry.space_group_name_H-M   'P 1'
#
loop_
_entity.id
_entity.type
_entity.pdbx_description
1 polymer ?
#
loop_
_entity_poly.entity_id
_entity_poly.type
_entity_poly.pdbx_seq_one_letter_code
_entity_poly.pdbx_strand_id
1 'polypeptide(L)' 'AEETNARYKYLLEHGETGLNVAFDFPTLNGYDSDDPEARGEFGKCGVGIS' A
#
# COMPACT_ATOMS: atom_id res chain seq x y z
N ALA A 1 -5.57 2.33 -0.01
CA ALA A 1 -5.31 2.08 -1.45
C ALA A 1 -5.73 3.25 -2.36
N GLU A 2 -6.86 3.91 -2.10
CA GLU A 2 -7.39 4.98 -2.98
C GLU A 2 -6.43 6.17 -3.19
N GLU A 3 -5.78 6.64 -2.13
CA GLU A 3 -4.80 7.73 -2.22
C GLU A 3 -3.58 7.37 -3.08
N THR A 4 -3.08 6.14 -2.94
CA THR A 4 -1.98 5.61 -3.76
C THR A 4 -2.39 5.55 -5.23
N ASN A 5 -3.61 5.12 -5.54
CA ASN A 5 -4.13 5.10 -6.90
C ASN A 5 -4.29 6.51 -7.49
N ALA A 6 -4.78 7.47 -6.71
CA ALA A 6 -4.84 8.87 -7.14
C ALA A 6 -3.44 9.42 -7.45
N ARG A 7 -2.45 9.08 -6.62
CA ARG A 7 -1.05 9.43 -6.85
C ARG A 7 -0.47 8.79 -8.12
N TYR A 8 -0.81 7.53 -8.39
CA TYR A 8 -0.40 6.85 -9.62
C TYR A 8 -0.95 7.52 -10.87
N LYS A 9 -2.25 7.83 -10.88
CA LYS A 9 -2.86 8.55 -12.00
C LYS A 9 -2.18 9.89 -12.25
N TYR A 10 -1.94 10.66 -11.18
CA TYR A 10 -1.19 11.91 -11.28
C TYR A 10 0.20 11.70 -11.91
N LEU A 11 0.96 10.71 -11.46
CA LEU A 11 2.32 10.47 -11.97
C LEU A 11 2.32 10.05 -13.45
N LEU A 12 1.39 9.17 -13.83
CA LEU A 12 1.21 8.75 -15.23
C LEU A 12 0.82 9.93 -16.14
N GLU A 13 -0.07 10.82 -15.68
CA GLU A 13 -0.42 12.05 -16.39
C GLU A 13 0.78 12.99 -16.58
N HIS A 14 1.79 12.93 -15.70
CA HIS A 14 3.00 13.73 -15.75
C HIS A 14 4.17 13.05 -16.49
N GLY A 15 3.91 11.93 -17.19
CA GLY A 15 4.88 11.29 -18.06
C GLY A 15 5.82 10.29 -17.37
N GLU A 16 5.56 9.94 -16.11
CA GLU A 16 6.23 8.81 -15.48
C GLU A 16 5.83 7.50 -16.16
N THR A 17 6.80 6.63 -16.43
CA THR A 17 6.58 5.34 -17.11
C THR A 17 6.75 4.14 -16.16
N GLY A 18 7.18 4.40 -14.93
CA GLY A 18 7.33 3.39 -13.89
C GLY A 18 6.72 3.88 -12.58
N LEU A 19 5.98 3.01 -11.90
CA LEU A 19 5.37 3.29 -10.60
C LEU A 19 5.94 2.32 -9.57
N ASN A 20 6.10 2.81 -8.34
CA ASN A 20 6.56 2.03 -7.20
C ASN A 20 5.47 2.01 -6.11
N VAL A 21 5.42 0.93 -5.33
CA VAL A 21 4.53 0.74 -4.19
C VAL A 21 5.35 0.30 -2.97
N ALA A 22 5.10 0.92 -1.83
CA ALA A 22 5.56 0.43 -0.54
C ALA A 22 4.38 -0.24 0.15
N PHE A 23 4.56 -1.50 0.56
CA PHE A 23 3.56 -2.24 1.33
C PHE A 23 3.77 -2.04 2.84
N ASP A 24 2.69 -2.19 3.60
CA ASP A 24 2.77 -2.13 5.06
C ASP A 24 3.46 -3.38 5.65
N PHE A 25 3.76 -3.33 6.95
CA PHE A 25 4.44 -4.43 7.62
C PHE A 25 3.62 -5.74 7.60
N PRO A 26 2.31 -5.76 7.92
CA PRO A 26 1.52 -6.99 7.87
C PRO A 26 1.49 -7.66 6.49
N THR A 27 1.27 -6.90 5.42
CA THR A 27 1.28 -7.41 4.03
C THR A 27 2.62 -8.03 3.67
N LEU A 28 3.73 -7.39 4.09
CA LEU A 28 5.08 -7.92 3.84
C LEU A 28 5.36 -9.24 4.57
N ASN A 29 4.69 -9.48 5.69
CA ASN A 29 4.81 -10.72 6.47
C ASN A 29 3.71 -11.74 6.12
N GLY A 30 2.79 -11.40 5.21
CA GLY A 30 1.70 -12.28 4.77
C GLY A 30 0.55 -12.41 5.78
N TYR A 31 0.36 -11.41 6.65
CA TYR A 31 -0.78 -11.35 7.55
C TYR A 31 -1.98 -10.66 6.89
N ASP A 32 -3.16 -11.22 7.11
CA ASP A 32 -4.41 -10.61 6.71
C ASP A 32 -4.79 -9.45 7.65
N SER A 33 -5.69 -8.59 7.17
CA SER A 33 -6.08 -7.37 7.90
C SER A 33 -6.78 -7.64 9.24
N ASP A 34 -7.34 -8.84 9.42
CA ASP A 34 -8.02 -9.31 10.62
C ASP A 34 -7.14 -10.19 11.52
N ASP A 35 -5.89 -10.46 11.13
CA ASP A 35 -4.95 -11.18 11.99
C ASP A 35 -4.63 -10.37 13.26
N PRO A 36 -4.61 -11.00 14.45
CA PRO A 36 -4.24 -10.34 15.70
C PRO A 36 -2.88 -9.62 15.63
N GLU A 37 -1.93 -10.19 14.90
CA GLU A 37 -0.57 -9.72 14.67
C GLU A 37 -0.52 -8.48 13.76
N ALA A 38 -1.53 -8.25 12.92
CA ALA A 38 -1.62 -7.09 12.04
C ALA A 38 -2.18 -5.83 12.75
N ARG A 39 -2.75 -5.99 13.94
CA ARG A 39 -3.47 -4.93 14.65
C ARG A 39 -2.56 -3.74 14.99
N GLY A 40 -2.92 -2.58 14.45
CA GLY A 40 -2.20 -1.32 14.66
C GLY A 40 -1.05 -1.06 13.69
N GLU A 41 -0.71 -2.04 12.85
CA GLU A 41 0.32 -1.91 11.81
C GLU A 41 -0.28 -2.02 10.38
N PHE A 42 -1.50 -2.55 10.22
CA PHE A 42 -2.16 -2.61 8.92
C PHE A 42 -2.47 -1.20 8.37
N GLY A 43 -2.10 -0.95 7.12
CA GLY A 43 -2.15 0.32 6.40
C GLY A 43 -1.13 1.36 6.87
N LYS A 44 -0.19 1.01 7.76
CA LYS A 44 0.77 1.95 8.33
C LYS A 44 2.05 2.01 7.49
N CYS A 45 2.49 3.23 7.19
CA CYS A 45 3.71 3.52 6.41
C CYS A 45 3.77 2.85 5.02
N GLY A 46 2.64 2.34 4.51
CA GLY A 46 2.55 1.61 3.25
C GLY A 46 1.11 1.25 2.93
N VAL A 47 0.90 0.62 1.78
CA VAL A 47 -0.42 0.11 1.37
C VAL A 47 -0.62 -1.28 1.95
N GLY A 48 -1.68 -1.45 2.73
CA GLY A 48 -2.14 -2.76 3.19
C GLY A 48 -2.89 -3.50 2.10
N ILE A 49 -2.54 -4.77 1.89
CA ILE A 49 -3.19 -5.73 1.01
C ILE A 49 -3.51 -6.96 1.87
N SER A 50 -4.77 -7.40 1.81
CA SER A 50 -5.31 -8.60 2.44
C SER A 50 -6.32 -9.18 1.45
#